data_AF-A0A7S1CQB0-F1
#
_entry.id   AF-A0A7S1CQB0-F1
#
_cell.length_a   1.000
_cell.length_b   1.000
_cell.length_c   1.000
_cell.angle_alpha   90.00
_cell.angle_beta   90.00
_cell.angle_gamma   90.00
#
_symmetry.space_group_name_H-M   'P 1'
#
loop_
_entity.id
_entity.type
_entity.pdbx_description
1 polymer ?
#
loop_
_entity_poly.entity_id
_entity_poly.type
_entity_poly.pdbx_seq_one_letter_code
_entity_poly.pdbx_strand_id
1 'polypeptide(L)'
;CTGCGDGQVVNSEGSCEWVCDDSCAACDGPTDADCTGCGDDKEVSDGRCVWVCDASCGDCDGPTATDCLTCADANKEVSANGDCVWICHGKCATCSGPADSDCVTCADGADPVNGVCTGVGCDASCATCDGETANDCLSCHANKHVVNGACEWICDASCATCDGPTDTDCTGCGDGQVVNSEGSCEWVCDDSC
;
A
#
# COMPACT_ATOMS: atom_id res chain seq x y z
N CYS A 1 66.74 21.98 5.07
CA CYS A 1 65.31 22.22 4.84
C CYS A 1 64.74 22.84 6.11
N THR A 2 64.25 24.07 5.99
CA THR A 2 63.33 24.69 6.97
C THR A 2 62.15 23.74 7.15
N GLY A 3 61.76 23.47 8.40
CA GLY A 3 60.83 22.40 8.77
C GLY A 3 59.44 22.48 8.10
N CYS A 4 58.62 21.46 8.35
CA CYS A 4 57.25 21.40 7.85
C CYS A 4 56.37 22.54 8.41
N GLY A 5 55.22 22.78 7.77
CA GLY A 5 54.23 23.74 8.27
C GLY A 5 53.61 23.28 9.59
N ASP A 6 52.93 24.20 10.28
CA ASP A 6 52.22 23.88 11.53
C ASP A 6 51.22 22.74 11.31
N GLY A 7 51.28 21.70 12.15
CA GLY A 7 50.43 20.50 12.04
C GLY A 7 50.96 19.39 11.13
N GLN A 8 52.14 19.58 10.51
CA GLN A 8 52.79 18.57 9.67
C GLN A 8 54.06 18.00 10.31
N VAL A 9 54.32 16.72 10.06
CA VAL A 9 55.52 16.00 10.51
C VAL A 9 56.31 15.45 9.32
N VAL A 10 57.62 15.26 9.49
CA VAL A 10 58.47 14.66 8.46
C VAL A 10 58.31 13.14 8.49
N ASN A 11 57.87 12.54 7.39
CA ASN A 11 57.74 11.09 7.25
C ASN A 11 59.11 10.39 7.06
N SER A 12 59.12 9.06 6.99
CA SER A 12 60.36 8.26 6.84
C SER A 12 61.13 8.53 5.54
N GLU A 13 60.49 9.12 4.53
CA GLU A 13 61.07 9.49 3.25
C GLU A 13 61.60 10.94 3.22
N GLY A 14 61.36 11.71 4.28
CA GLY A 14 61.78 13.11 4.39
C GLY A 14 60.78 14.12 3.84
N SER A 15 59.54 13.71 3.53
CA SER A 15 58.44 14.59 3.10
C SER A 15 57.58 15.05 4.27
N CYS A 16 56.88 16.18 4.13
CA CYS A 16 55.94 16.68 5.14
C CYS A 16 54.55 16.05 4.95
N GLU A 17 54.01 15.47 6.00
CA GLU A 17 52.69 14.82 6.07
C GLU A 17 51.87 15.42 7.20
N TRP A 18 50.56 15.55 7.02
CA TRP A 18 49.68 16.06 8.06
C TRP A 18 49.53 15.09 9.22
N VAL A 19 49.47 15.62 10.44
CA VAL A 19 48.92 14.87 11.58
C VAL A 19 47.41 14.89 11.44
N CYS A 20 46.82 13.75 11.10
CA CYS A 20 45.38 13.61 10.90
C CYS A 20 44.60 13.67 12.21
N ASP A 21 43.34 14.09 12.11
CA ASP A 21 42.35 13.86 13.15
C ASP A 21 42.18 12.37 13.41
N ASP A 22 41.91 11.98 14.66
CA ASP A 22 41.78 10.58 15.09
C ASP A 22 40.65 9.82 14.36
N SER A 23 39.72 10.54 13.72
CA SER A 23 38.65 9.96 12.90
C SER A 23 39.08 9.50 11.51
N CYS A 24 40.23 9.95 10.99
CA CYS A 24 40.73 9.62 9.65
C CYS A 24 41.85 8.56 9.71
N ALA A 25 41.95 7.73 8.67
CA ALA A 25 43.13 6.88 8.45
C ALA A 25 44.19 7.57 7.56
N ALA A 26 43.75 8.49 6.70
CA ALA A 26 44.59 9.38 5.90
C ALA A 26 43.88 10.72 5.69
N CYS A 27 44.63 11.80 5.55
CA CYS A 27 44.08 13.16 5.45
C CYS A 27 44.95 14.10 4.58
N ASP A 28 44.35 15.19 4.09
CA ASP A 28 45.05 16.29 3.41
C ASP A 28 45.03 17.62 4.19
N GLY A 29 44.53 17.58 5.43
CA GLY A 29 44.47 18.67 6.40
C GLY A 29 44.27 18.14 7.84
N PRO A 30 44.31 19.02 8.86
CA PRO A 30 44.35 18.61 10.26
C PRO A 30 42.96 18.35 10.88
N THR A 31 41.87 18.57 10.16
CA THR A 31 40.51 18.48 10.72
C THR A 31 39.78 17.19 10.31
N ASP A 32 38.68 16.88 11.00
CA ASP A 32 37.80 15.74 10.70
C ASP A 32 37.14 15.81 9.31
N ALA A 33 37.17 16.99 8.66
CA ALA A 33 36.64 17.26 7.33
C ALA A 33 37.70 17.18 6.23
N ASP A 34 38.94 16.85 6.58
CA ASP A 34 40.06 16.72 5.64
C ASP A 34 40.46 15.25 5.44
N CYS A 35 39.56 14.29 5.72
CA CYS A 35 39.82 12.88 5.54
C CYS A 35 39.89 12.53 4.04
N THR A 36 40.98 11.90 3.64
CA THR A 36 41.14 11.30 2.30
C THR A 36 41.12 9.78 2.33
N GLY A 37 41.15 9.18 3.53
CA GLY A 37 41.02 7.75 3.75
C GLY A 37 40.47 7.45 5.13
N CYS A 38 39.65 6.41 5.22
CA CYS A 38 38.98 5.98 6.44
C CYS A 38 39.43 4.59 6.86
N GLY A 39 39.27 4.29 8.14
CA GLY A 39 39.40 2.91 8.63
C GLY A 39 38.28 2.01 8.07
N ASP A 40 38.33 0.74 8.47
CA ASP A 40 37.40 -0.27 7.97
C ASP A 40 35.91 0.13 8.18
N ASP A 41 35.07 -0.23 7.22
CA ASP A 41 33.61 0.01 7.16
C ASP A 41 33.13 1.47 7.16
N LYS A 42 34.05 2.41 6.88
CA LYS A 42 33.74 3.82 6.66
C LYS A 42 34.21 4.28 5.29
N GLU A 43 33.51 5.26 4.73
CA GLU A 43 33.89 5.89 3.47
C GLU A 43 34.01 7.40 3.62
N VAL A 44 34.78 8.01 2.71
CA VAL A 44 34.92 9.46 2.68
C VAL A 44 33.69 10.04 1.98
N SER A 45 32.91 10.82 2.72
CA SER A 45 31.80 11.62 2.21
C SER A 45 32.00 13.07 2.66
N ASP A 46 32.09 13.99 1.70
CA ASP A 46 32.38 15.42 1.93
C ASP A 46 33.58 15.66 2.87
N GLY A 47 34.65 14.89 2.66
CA GLY A 47 35.90 14.99 3.44
C GLY A 47 35.81 14.40 4.85
N ARG A 48 34.69 13.77 5.23
CA ARG A 48 34.53 13.08 6.51
C ARG A 48 34.40 11.59 6.34
N CYS A 49 34.83 10.83 7.35
CA CYS A 49 34.58 9.39 7.41
C CYS A 49 33.17 9.11 7.95
N VAL A 50 32.27 8.66 7.08
CA VAL A 50 30.91 8.24 7.43
C VAL A 50 30.79 6.72 7.41
N TRP A 51 29.88 6.17 8.22
CA TRP A 51 29.61 4.74 8.18
C TRP A 51 28.99 4.36 6.85
N VAL A 52 29.49 3.26 6.30
CA VAL A 52 28.78 2.57 5.24
C VAL A 52 27.65 1.79 5.92
N CYS A 53 26.41 2.22 5.69
CA CYS A 53 25.25 1.66 6.39
C CYS A 53 24.80 0.32 5.85
N ASP A 54 24.23 -0.48 6.75
CA ASP A 54 23.41 -1.60 6.34
C ASP A 54 22.25 -1.09 5.48
N ALA A 55 21.97 -1.79 4.39
CA ALA A 55 21.03 -1.33 3.38
C ALA A 55 19.55 -1.36 3.84
N SER A 56 19.23 -2.06 4.93
CA SER A 56 17.90 -1.93 5.56
C SER A 56 17.73 -0.55 6.19
N CYS A 57 18.84 0.13 6.42
CA CYS A 57 18.90 1.44 6.98
C CYS A 57 18.96 2.53 5.91
N GLY A 58 18.32 3.66 6.14
CA GLY A 58 18.61 4.89 5.39
C GLY A 58 19.91 5.54 5.88
N ASP A 59 20.15 5.46 7.19
CA ASP A 59 21.28 6.02 7.94
C ASP A 59 21.66 5.05 9.06
N CYS A 60 22.87 5.16 9.60
CA CYS A 60 23.42 4.21 10.58
C CYS A 60 24.51 4.81 11.49
N ASP A 61 24.72 4.23 12.68
CA ASP A 61 25.83 4.56 13.59
C ASP A 61 26.87 3.44 13.72
N GLY A 62 26.69 2.41 12.92
CA GLY A 62 27.56 1.27 12.78
C GLY A 62 27.24 0.56 11.47
N PRO A 63 28.10 -0.37 11.08
CA PRO A 63 27.98 -1.00 9.78
C PRO A 63 26.90 -2.11 9.76
N THR A 64 26.26 -2.43 10.89
CA THR A 64 25.38 -3.60 10.98
C THR A 64 23.89 -3.24 10.86
N ALA A 65 23.07 -4.24 10.52
CA ALA A 65 21.61 -4.10 10.41
C ALA A 65 20.92 -3.75 11.73
N THR A 66 21.60 -3.90 12.86
CA THR A 66 21.16 -3.50 14.19
C THR A 66 21.67 -2.12 14.59
N ASP A 67 22.36 -1.46 13.67
CA ASP A 67 22.91 -0.12 13.83
C ASP A 67 22.13 0.87 12.94
N CYS A 68 20.92 0.50 12.50
CA CYS A 68 20.09 1.40 11.72
C CYS A 68 19.67 2.59 12.57
N LEU A 69 19.88 3.78 12.02
CA LEU A 69 19.32 5.02 12.54
C LEU A 69 18.01 5.38 11.83
N THR A 70 17.84 5.01 10.57
CA THR A 70 16.58 5.14 9.81
C THR A 70 16.38 3.90 8.96
N CYS A 71 15.16 3.61 8.46
CA CYS A 71 14.94 2.50 7.53
C CYS A 71 14.88 2.99 6.10
N ALA A 72 15.52 2.25 5.20
CA ALA A 72 15.44 2.52 3.77
C ALA A 72 14.04 2.24 3.20
N ASP A 73 13.30 1.31 3.82
CA ASP A 73 11.92 0.98 3.45
C ASP A 73 10.93 1.83 4.25
N ALA A 74 10.07 2.55 3.55
CA ALA A 74 9.04 3.40 4.15
C ALA A 74 7.97 2.61 4.93
N ASN A 75 7.82 1.31 4.70
CA ASN A 75 6.89 0.46 5.46
C ASN A 75 7.60 -0.37 6.55
N LYS A 76 8.69 0.15 7.12
CA LYS A 76 9.49 -0.48 8.18
C LYS A 76 10.01 0.54 9.20
N GLU A 77 10.34 0.07 10.39
CA GLU A 77 10.89 0.90 11.47
C GLU A 77 12.06 0.23 12.18
N VAL A 78 13.02 1.02 12.62
CA VAL A 78 14.14 0.52 13.42
C VAL A 78 13.61 0.01 14.76
N SER A 79 13.90 -1.24 15.12
CA SER A 79 13.49 -1.90 16.35
C SER A 79 14.39 -1.51 17.53
N ALA A 80 14.09 -1.99 18.74
CA ALA A 80 14.94 -1.76 19.92
C ALA A 80 16.32 -2.42 19.83
N ASN A 81 16.46 -3.41 18.96
CA ASN A 81 17.78 -3.96 18.65
C ASN A 81 18.44 -3.21 17.50
N GLY A 82 17.86 -2.09 17.06
CA GLY A 82 18.37 -1.22 16.00
C GLY A 82 18.18 -1.76 14.58
N ASP A 83 17.29 -2.75 14.40
CA ASP A 83 17.01 -3.40 13.11
C ASP A 83 15.64 -3.07 12.54
N CYS A 84 15.52 -2.89 11.22
CA CYS A 84 14.27 -2.48 10.58
C CYS A 84 13.20 -3.58 10.54
N VAL A 85 12.13 -3.47 11.34
CA VAL A 85 11.01 -4.40 11.41
C VAL A 85 9.80 -3.93 10.62
N TRP A 86 9.10 -4.92 10.08
CA TRP A 86 7.89 -4.70 9.32
C TRP A 86 6.77 -4.18 10.19
N ILE A 87 6.11 -3.23 9.57
CA ILE A 87 4.81 -2.79 9.93
C ILE A 87 3.89 -3.20 8.77
N CYS A 88 3.84 -4.45 8.26
CA CYS A 88 2.98 -4.81 7.10
C CYS A 88 2.31 -6.19 7.05
N HIS A 89 0.98 -6.26 6.90
CA HIS A 89 0.27 -7.55 6.81
C HIS A 89 0.08 -8.08 5.40
N GLY A 90 -0.18 -9.37 5.32
CA GLY A 90 -0.34 -10.13 4.07
C GLY A 90 -1.53 -9.75 3.18
N LYS A 91 -2.40 -8.81 3.58
CA LYS A 91 -3.48 -8.32 2.70
C LYS A 91 -3.07 -7.03 1.99
N CYS A 92 -1.93 -6.46 2.34
CA CYS A 92 -1.58 -5.07 2.09
C CYS A 92 -0.42 -4.95 1.10
N ALA A 93 -0.58 -4.17 0.02
CA ALA A 93 0.46 -3.88 -0.97
C ALA A 93 1.47 -2.85 -0.46
N THR A 94 0.98 -1.70 -0.04
CA THR A 94 1.69 -0.83 0.88
C THR A 94 0.87 -0.82 2.14
N CYS A 95 1.58 -0.67 3.22
CA CYS A 95 1.13 -1.29 4.42
C CYS A 95 1.64 -0.42 5.52
N SER A 96 0.67 0.02 6.29
CA SER A 96 0.89 0.92 7.39
C SER A 96 1.12 0.13 8.68
N GLY A 97 0.86 -1.16 8.70
CA GLY A 97 0.97 -2.02 9.88
C GLY A 97 1.00 -3.52 9.57
N PRO A 98 1.48 -4.35 10.51
CA PRO A 98 1.68 -5.78 10.32
C PRO A 98 0.39 -6.62 10.33
N ALA A 99 -0.81 -6.04 10.58
CA ALA A 99 -2.15 -6.68 10.67
C ALA A 99 -3.07 -6.52 9.42
N ASP A 100 -4.05 -7.42 9.15
CA ASP A 100 -4.72 -7.53 7.81
C ASP A 100 -5.51 -6.35 7.36
N SER A 101 -5.89 -5.58 8.34
CA SER A 101 -6.53 -4.30 8.21
C SER A 101 -5.58 -3.16 7.88
N ASP A 102 -4.28 -3.39 7.75
CA ASP A 102 -3.30 -2.32 7.74
C ASP A 102 -2.85 -1.97 6.33
N CYS A 103 -3.78 -2.10 5.38
CA CYS A 103 -3.48 -1.98 3.98
C CYS A 103 -3.75 -0.57 3.51
N VAL A 104 -2.67 0.13 3.13
CA VAL A 104 -2.70 1.44 2.49
C VAL A 104 -3.09 1.29 1.04
N THR A 105 -2.49 0.32 0.39
CA THR A 105 -2.99 -0.17 -0.88
C THR A 105 -3.24 -1.63 -0.69
N CYS A 106 -4.22 -2.17 -1.40
CA CYS A 106 -4.41 -3.59 -1.38
C CYS A 106 -3.48 -4.32 -2.28
N ALA A 107 -3.13 -5.52 -1.81
CA ALA A 107 -2.39 -6.47 -2.61
C ALA A 107 -3.11 -6.80 -3.94
N ASP A 108 -4.45 -6.76 -3.98
CA ASP A 108 -5.26 -7.03 -5.18
C ASP A 108 -5.57 -5.78 -6.03
N GLY A 109 -5.05 -4.62 -5.65
CA GLY A 109 -5.33 -3.35 -6.32
C GLY A 109 -6.76 -2.85 -6.11
N ALA A 110 -7.57 -3.56 -5.31
CA ALA A 110 -8.79 -3.00 -4.81
C ALA A 110 -8.47 -1.81 -3.91
N ASP A 111 -9.46 -0.93 -3.79
CA ASP A 111 -9.42 0.02 -2.72
C ASP A 111 -9.69 -0.75 -1.42
N PRO A 112 -8.78 -0.70 -0.42
CA PRO A 112 -8.97 -1.39 0.84
C PRO A 112 -10.30 -0.99 1.46
N VAL A 113 -11.19 -1.98 1.62
CA VAL A 113 -12.46 -1.76 2.30
C VAL A 113 -12.17 -1.83 3.79
N ASN A 114 -12.14 -0.64 4.40
CA ASN A 114 -11.80 -0.46 5.79
C ASN A 114 -10.38 -0.96 6.13
N GLY A 115 -9.38 -0.67 5.29
CA GLY A 115 -7.97 -1.04 5.49
C GLY A 115 -7.70 -2.54 5.34
N VAL A 116 -8.75 -3.34 5.36
CA VAL A 116 -8.69 -4.74 5.04
C VAL A 116 -8.82 -4.84 3.54
N CYS A 117 -7.88 -5.55 2.95
CA CYS A 117 -8.08 -6.00 1.57
C CYS A 117 -8.93 -7.23 1.62
N THR A 118 -10.20 -6.98 1.81
CA THR A 118 -11.25 -7.92 1.52
C THR A 118 -11.15 -8.10 0.02
N GLY A 119 -10.57 -9.21 -0.44
CA GLY A 119 -10.56 -9.58 -1.86
C GLY A 119 -11.95 -9.91 -2.38
N VAL A 120 -12.91 -9.03 -2.10
CA VAL A 120 -14.30 -9.13 -2.45
C VAL A 120 -14.39 -8.43 -3.79
N GLY A 121 -14.10 -9.18 -4.85
CA GLY A 121 -14.86 -8.93 -6.06
C GLY A 121 -16.31 -9.06 -5.63
N CYS A 122 -17.03 -7.94 -5.52
CA CYS A 122 -18.46 -8.01 -5.33
C CYS A 122 -19.00 -9.00 -6.36
N ASP A 123 -19.96 -9.83 -5.96
CA ASP A 123 -20.70 -10.57 -6.94
C ASP A 123 -21.13 -9.60 -8.05
N ALA A 124 -20.99 -10.00 -9.31
CA ALA A 124 -21.21 -9.11 -10.45
C ALA A 124 -22.63 -8.53 -10.52
N SER A 125 -23.55 -9.02 -9.67
CA SER A 125 -24.88 -8.45 -9.47
C SER A 125 -24.92 -7.16 -8.63
N CYS A 126 -23.89 -6.89 -7.81
CA CYS A 126 -23.83 -5.73 -6.91
C CYS A 126 -22.96 -4.60 -7.48
N ALA A 127 -23.32 -3.34 -7.20
CA ALA A 127 -22.46 -2.19 -7.45
C ALA A 127 -21.48 -1.92 -6.30
N THR A 128 -21.92 -2.15 -5.06
CA THR A 128 -21.06 -2.19 -3.86
C THR A 128 -21.57 -3.29 -2.92
N CYS A 129 -20.71 -3.84 -2.08
CA CYS A 129 -21.01 -5.00 -1.24
C CYS A 129 -20.25 -4.95 0.11
N ASP A 130 -20.73 -5.71 1.10
CA ASP A 130 -20.03 -6.01 2.35
C ASP A 130 -19.61 -7.49 2.47
N GLY A 131 -19.72 -8.25 1.37
CA GLY A 131 -19.35 -9.66 1.24
C GLY A 131 -19.32 -10.14 -0.22
N GLU A 132 -18.90 -11.39 -0.44
CA GLU A 132 -18.61 -11.95 -1.77
C GLU A 132 -19.83 -12.55 -2.47
N THR A 133 -20.96 -12.68 -1.79
CA THR A 133 -22.14 -13.34 -2.36
C THR A 133 -23.09 -12.33 -2.97
N ALA A 134 -23.97 -12.81 -3.87
CA ALA A 134 -25.05 -12.01 -4.45
C ALA A 134 -26.05 -11.46 -3.41
N ASN A 135 -25.95 -11.84 -2.13
CA ASN A 135 -26.79 -11.34 -1.03
C ASN A 135 -26.06 -10.39 -0.08
N ASP A 136 -24.83 -10.00 -0.39
CA ASP A 136 -24.05 -9.06 0.42
C ASP A 136 -23.98 -7.67 -0.26
N CYS A 137 -24.96 -7.32 -1.10
CA CYS A 137 -25.01 -6.04 -1.80
C CYS A 137 -25.42 -4.90 -0.84
N LEU A 138 -24.59 -3.86 -0.78
CA LEU A 138 -24.91 -2.58 -0.14
C LEU A 138 -25.53 -1.59 -1.14
N SER A 139 -25.21 -1.72 -2.43
CA SER A 139 -25.86 -0.95 -3.50
C SER A 139 -25.91 -1.73 -4.81
N CYS A 140 -26.81 -1.31 -5.70
CA CYS A 140 -27.09 -1.98 -6.96
C CYS A 140 -26.77 -1.09 -8.16
N HIS A 141 -26.54 -1.73 -9.31
CA HIS A 141 -26.50 -1.05 -10.59
C HIS A 141 -27.85 -0.40 -10.93
N ALA A 142 -27.86 0.49 -11.93
CA ALA A 142 -29.06 1.23 -12.31
C ALA A 142 -30.28 0.32 -12.55
N ASN A 143 -31.47 0.81 -12.17
CA ASN A 143 -32.76 0.12 -12.26
C ASN A 143 -32.91 -1.14 -11.37
N LYS A 144 -32.04 -1.30 -10.38
CA LYS A 144 -32.16 -2.32 -9.33
C LYS A 144 -32.14 -1.68 -7.95
N HIS A 145 -32.73 -2.34 -6.96
CA HIS A 145 -32.69 -1.95 -5.56
C HIS A 145 -32.26 -3.10 -4.65
N VAL A 146 -31.79 -2.78 -3.45
CA VAL A 146 -31.36 -3.80 -2.49
C VAL A 146 -32.57 -4.37 -1.76
N VAL A 147 -32.74 -5.69 -1.85
CA VAL A 147 -33.77 -6.46 -1.16
C VAL A 147 -33.07 -7.63 -0.45
N ASN A 148 -33.10 -7.62 0.89
CA ASN A 148 -32.43 -8.63 1.73
C ASN A 148 -30.95 -8.86 1.36
N GLY A 149 -30.26 -7.78 0.96
CA GLY A 149 -28.87 -7.81 0.54
C GLY A 149 -28.64 -8.28 -0.90
N ALA A 150 -29.67 -8.63 -1.67
CA ALA A 150 -29.56 -8.91 -3.11
C ALA A 150 -30.09 -7.77 -3.97
N CYS A 151 -29.62 -7.69 -5.22
CA CYS A 151 -30.08 -6.69 -6.17
C CYS A 151 -31.22 -7.20 -7.06
N GLU A 152 -32.43 -6.72 -6.80
CA GLU A 152 -33.65 -7.04 -7.54
C GLU A 152 -34.05 -5.89 -8.48
N TRP A 153 -34.77 -6.20 -9.57
CA TRP A 153 -35.23 -5.21 -10.55
C TRP A 153 -36.32 -4.30 -9.97
N ILE A 154 -36.22 -3.00 -10.27
CA ILE A 154 -37.32 -2.05 -10.07
C ILE A 154 -38.26 -2.22 -11.25
N CYS A 155 -39.41 -2.83 -11.02
CA CYS A 155 -40.38 -3.11 -12.07
C CYS A 155 -41.15 -1.87 -12.52
N ASP A 156 -41.60 -1.89 -13.78
CA ASP A 156 -42.61 -0.96 -14.25
C ASP A 156 -43.91 -1.11 -13.41
N ALA A 157 -44.63 -0.01 -13.24
CA ALA A 157 -45.88 0.02 -12.47
C ALA A 157 -46.97 -0.91 -13.03
N SER A 158 -46.87 -1.33 -14.30
CA SER A 158 -47.76 -2.33 -14.90
C SER A 158 -47.48 -3.77 -14.45
N CYS A 159 -46.30 -4.06 -13.88
CA CYS A 159 -45.90 -5.42 -13.49
C CYS A 159 -45.99 -5.60 -11.96
N ALA A 160 -46.34 -6.82 -11.52
CA ALA A 160 -46.18 -7.20 -10.12
C ALA A 160 -44.77 -7.76 -9.84
N THR A 161 -44.21 -8.50 -10.78
CA THR A 161 -42.81 -8.97 -10.78
C THR A 161 -42.23 -8.85 -12.18
N CYS A 162 -40.91 -8.67 -12.28
CA CYS A 162 -40.22 -8.43 -13.55
C CYS A 162 -38.82 -9.03 -13.57
N ASP A 163 -38.25 -9.23 -14.76
CA ASP A 163 -36.85 -9.60 -14.99
C ASP A 163 -36.06 -8.52 -15.77
N GLY A 164 -36.66 -7.35 -15.92
CA GLY A 164 -36.12 -6.15 -16.54
C GLY A 164 -36.94 -4.91 -16.17
N PRO A 165 -36.51 -3.70 -16.57
CA PRO A 165 -37.09 -2.45 -16.09
C PRO A 165 -38.31 -1.96 -16.90
N THR A 166 -38.69 -2.63 -17.98
CA THR A 166 -39.73 -2.15 -18.91
C THR A 166 -41.10 -2.80 -18.66
N ASP A 167 -42.15 -2.23 -19.25
CA ASP A 167 -43.53 -2.74 -19.22
C ASP A 167 -43.72 -4.06 -20.01
N THR A 168 -42.70 -4.49 -20.75
CA THR A 168 -42.62 -5.78 -21.45
C THR A 168 -41.73 -6.81 -20.75
N ASP A 169 -41.14 -6.47 -19.60
CA ASP A 169 -40.30 -7.38 -18.82
C ASP A 169 -41.07 -8.00 -17.63
N CYS A 170 -42.41 -8.05 -17.71
CA CYS A 170 -43.22 -8.60 -16.62
C CYS A 170 -43.11 -10.14 -16.59
N THR A 171 -42.76 -10.68 -15.43
CA THR A 171 -42.82 -12.12 -15.13
C THR A 171 -44.06 -12.51 -14.33
N GLY A 172 -44.77 -11.51 -13.81
CA GLY A 172 -45.99 -11.68 -13.04
C GLY A 172 -46.82 -10.41 -13.02
N CYS A 173 -48.13 -10.59 -12.95
CA CYS A 173 -49.11 -9.51 -13.04
C CYS A 173 -49.99 -9.44 -11.79
N GLY A 174 -50.71 -8.33 -11.64
CA GLY A 174 -51.70 -8.19 -10.57
C GLY A 174 -52.91 -9.11 -10.77
N ASP A 175 -53.79 -9.15 -9.77
CA ASP A 175 -54.98 -10.00 -9.77
C ASP A 175 -55.85 -9.78 -11.02
N GLY A 176 -56.17 -10.87 -11.73
CA GLY A 176 -56.99 -10.84 -12.94
C GLY A 176 -56.23 -10.55 -14.25
N GLN A 177 -54.91 -10.42 -14.18
CA GLN A 177 -54.05 -10.23 -15.36
C GLN A 177 -53.13 -11.44 -15.57
N VAL A 178 -52.73 -11.66 -16.82
CA VAL A 178 -51.73 -12.66 -17.22
C VAL A 178 -50.65 -12.00 -18.06
N VAL A 179 -49.44 -12.56 -18.01
CA VAL A 179 -48.34 -12.16 -18.89
C VAL A 179 -48.65 -12.65 -20.30
N ASN A 180 -48.68 -11.73 -21.27
CA ASN A 180 -48.91 -12.05 -22.67
C ASN A 180 -47.60 -12.51 -23.36
N SER A 181 -47.67 -12.81 -24.67
CA SER A 181 -46.49 -13.27 -25.43
C SER A 181 -45.39 -12.22 -25.62
N GLU A 182 -45.70 -10.95 -25.35
CA GLU A 182 -44.76 -9.82 -25.44
C GLU A 182 -44.13 -9.48 -24.08
N GLY A 183 -44.51 -10.22 -23.02
CA GLY A 183 -44.00 -10.00 -21.67
C GLY A 183 -44.71 -8.86 -20.91
N SER A 184 -45.85 -8.38 -21.40
CA SER A 184 -46.68 -7.38 -20.73
C SER A 184 -47.90 -7.98 -20.04
N CYS A 185 -48.45 -7.27 -19.06
CA CYS A 185 -49.65 -7.70 -18.34
C CYS A 185 -50.94 -7.31 -19.07
N GLU A 186 -51.77 -8.32 -19.36
CA GLU A 186 -53.07 -8.14 -20.01
C GLU A 186 -54.19 -8.74 -19.15
N TRP A 187 -55.34 -8.06 -19.12
CA TRP A 187 -56.51 -8.53 -18.38
C TRP A 187 -57.06 -9.81 -19.01
N VAL A 188 -57.24 -10.85 -18.18
CA VAL A 188 -58.01 -12.02 -18.60
C VAL A 188 -59.48 -11.61 -18.61
N CYS A 189 -60.04 -11.45 -19.80
CA CYS A 189 -61.47 -11.37 -19.95
C CYS A 189 -62.02 -12.78 -19.76
N ASP A 190 -62.58 -13.07 -18.57
CA ASP A 190 -63.36 -14.29 -18.40
C ASP A 190 -64.70 -14.09 -19.13
N ASP A 191 -64.92 -14.88 -20.19
CA ASP A 191 -66.13 -14.89 -21.03
C ASP A 191 -67.39 -15.40 -20.29
N SER A 192 -67.39 -15.48 -18.95
CA SER A 192 -68.61 -15.72 -18.17
C SER A 192 -69.35 -14.41 -17.83
N CYS A 193 -70.00 -13.85 -18.85
CA CYS A 193 -71.19 -13.01 -18.69
C CYS A 193 -72.46 -13.80 -19.06
#